data_AF-A0A949ZSC0-F1
#
_entry.id   AF-A0A949ZSC0-F1
#
_cell.length_a   1.000
_cell.length_b   1.000
_cell.length_c   1.000
_cell.angle_alpha   90.00
_cell.angle_beta   90.00
_cell.angle_gamma   90.00
#
_symmetry.space_group_name_H-M   'P 1'
#
loop_
_entity.id
_entity.type
_entity.pdbx_description
1 polymer ?
#
loop_
_entity_poly.entity_id
_entity_poly.type
_entity_poly.pdbx_seq_one_letter_code
_entity_poly.pdbx_strand_id
1 'polypeptide(L)'
;MQKLAFGAAARWRRRSLILMLALAMLSTAAAQGSHKHHKTEKNKNKDVPILWMDPGNIAARDLYYGPGGKEHEPQGPMKFLKEDMAGSNPKFDLEDGKGEKWKAKLGVEAQPETAAVRLLWAVGYFADEDYFVPRLQVDQMPELRRGGKAAGPDGLVHNVRLKYRPEKKEGNWRWDDNPFVDTRELNGLRVMMALLNNWDLKTENNAIYRDKNTGRETYLVTDVGASFGTTGYHYYGGWSKNDLEAYTESRFISHAGTDYVDFATPSHPPFLYFIGVPRFVRYFHQRGITRHIPRKDAKWIGGLLAQLTETQIRDAFRAAGYTPAQIDILAGVVRDRIALLKGL
;
A
#
# COMPACT_ATOMS: atom_id res chain seq x y z
N MET A 1 -61.15 -51.57 -8.80
CA MET A 1 -61.41 -50.50 -7.81
C MET A 1 -60.39 -50.67 -6.67
N GLN A 2 -59.25 -49.94 -6.70
CA GLN A 2 -58.95 -48.71 -5.93
C GLN A 2 -58.79 -48.97 -4.41
N LYS A 3 -57.71 -48.63 -3.66
CA LYS A 3 -56.56 -47.70 -3.81
C LYS A 3 -55.37 -48.09 -2.87
N LEU A 4 -54.16 -47.62 -3.21
CA LEU A 4 -52.92 -47.45 -2.39
C LEU A 4 -53.11 -46.36 -1.28
N ALA A 5 -52.25 -46.04 -0.30
CA ALA A 5 -50.77 -46.00 -0.20
C ALA A 5 -50.26 -45.73 1.25
N PHE A 6 -48.96 -46.04 1.50
CA PHE A 6 -47.88 -45.39 2.31
C PHE A 6 -48.19 -44.31 3.39
N GLY A 7 -47.43 -44.11 4.47
CA GLY A 7 -46.04 -44.45 4.80
C GLY A 7 -45.64 -43.99 6.23
N ALA A 8 -44.44 -44.35 6.67
CA ALA A 8 -43.94 -44.31 8.05
C ALA A 8 -42.95 -43.16 8.34
N ALA A 9 -42.88 -42.71 9.60
CA ALA A 9 -41.71 -42.06 10.24
C ALA A 9 -41.95 -41.92 11.77
N ALA A 10 -41.53 -42.89 12.60
CA ALA A 10 -40.24 -42.92 13.29
C ALA A 10 -39.97 -41.73 14.24
N ARG A 11 -40.60 -41.76 15.42
CA ARG A 11 -40.11 -41.11 16.65
C ARG A 11 -39.94 -42.20 17.70
N TRP A 12 -38.71 -42.61 17.98
CA TRP A 12 -38.24 -43.22 19.23
C TRP A 12 -36.80 -43.68 19.05
N ARG A 13 -35.88 -43.15 19.88
CA ARG A 13 -34.64 -43.78 20.40
C ARG A 13 -33.68 -42.70 20.89
N ARG A 14 -33.94 -42.20 22.11
CA ARG A 14 -32.88 -41.69 23.00
C ARG A 14 -32.31 -42.89 23.76
N ARG A 15 -30.99 -42.91 23.95
CA ARG A 15 -30.16 -43.93 24.65
C ARG A 15 -29.73 -45.12 23.78
N SER A 16 -28.56 -45.00 23.12
CA SER A 16 -27.59 -46.08 22.79
C SER A 16 -26.51 -45.57 21.81
N LEU A 17 -25.68 -44.59 22.21
CA LEU A 17 -24.59 -44.07 21.36
C LEU A 17 -23.39 -43.63 22.21
N ILE A 18 -22.96 -44.53 23.11
CA ILE A 18 -21.66 -44.47 23.80
C ILE A 18 -21.16 -45.91 23.86
N LEU A 19 -20.76 -46.49 22.73
CA LEU A 19 -19.96 -47.74 22.67
C LEU A 19 -19.51 -48.10 21.22
N MET A 20 -19.01 -47.15 20.41
CA MET A 20 -18.35 -47.47 19.13
C MET A 20 -17.27 -46.41 18.77
N LEU A 21 -16.31 -46.17 19.66
CA LEU A 21 -15.21 -45.23 19.38
C LEU A 21 -13.91 -45.53 20.13
N ALA A 22 -13.66 -46.81 20.47
CA ALA A 22 -12.46 -47.23 21.20
C ALA A 22 -11.72 -48.44 20.60
N LEU A 23 -12.00 -48.82 19.34
CA LEU A 23 -11.38 -50.01 18.73
C LEU A 23 -11.01 -49.78 17.26
N ALA A 24 -10.09 -48.84 17.00
CA ALA A 24 -9.45 -48.68 15.69
C ALA A 24 -8.09 -47.97 15.77
N MET A 25 -7.28 -48.29 16.78
CA MET A 25 -5.85 -47.94 16.77
C MET A 25 -5.01 -49.15 17.19
N LEU A 26 -3.88 -49.29 16.49
CA LEU A 26 -2.79 -50.25 16.67
C LEU A 26 -2.91 -51.61 15.98
N SER A 27 -2.57 -51.63 14.69
CA SER A 27 -1.54 -52.53 14.17
C SER A 27 -1.18 -52.16 12.73
N THR A 28 0.06 -51.72 12.48
CA THR A 28 1.09 -52.48 11.74
C THR A 28 2.28 -51.58 11.42
N ALA A 29 3.45 -52.01 11.89
CA ALA A 29 4.75 -51.47 11.56
C ALA A 29 5.09 -51.68 10.07
N ALA A 30 5.76 -50.70 9.45
CA ALA A 30 6.52 -50.89 8.23
C ALA A 30 7.69 -49.88 8.13
N ALA A 31 8.89 -50.44 7.96
CA ALA A 31 10.09 -49.89 7.33
C ALA A 31 10.77 -48.64 7.94
N GLN A 32 11.76 -48.88 8.80
CA GLN A 32 12.89 -47.97 9.00
C GLN A 32 13.86 -48.08 7.82
N GLY A 33 13.75 -47.15 6.87
CA GLY A 33 14.79 -46.87 5.89
C GLY A 33 15.75 -45.80 6.42
N SER A 34 17.01 -46.17 6.62
CA SER A 34 18.10 -45.26 6.96
C SER A 34 18.38 -44.31 5.78
N HIS A 35 17.90 -43.07 5.86
CA HIS A 35 18.47 -41.95 5.11
C HIS A 35 19.15 -40.99 6.09
N LYS A 36 20.49 -40.98 6.04
CA LYS A 36 21.34 -39.98 6.68
C LYS A 36 20.85 -38.59 6.28
N HIS A 37 20.28 -37.86 7.23
CA HIS A 37 20.07 -36.43 7.09
C HIS A 37 21.44 -35.74 7.07
N HIS A 38 21.93 -35.45 5.87
CA HIS A 38 22.90 -34.40 5.68
C HIS A 38 22.21 -33.10 6.14
N LYS A 39 22.55 -32.63 7.35
CA LYS A 39 22.23 -31.28 7.78
C LYS A 39 23.10 -30.34 6.95
N THR A 40 22.66 -30.03 5.74
CA THR A 40 23.03 -28.78 5.12
C THR A 40 22.37 -27.69 5.95
N GLU A 41 23.18 -26.88 6.64
CA GLU A 41 22.73 -25.62 7.22
C GLU A 41 22.18 -24.76 6.08
N LYS A 42 20.89 -24.90 5.80
CA LYS A 42 20.15 -23.87 5.07
C LYS A 42 20.23 -22.62 5.92
N ASN A 43 20.94 -21.64 5.40
CA ASN A 43 21.07 -20.30 5.94
C ASN A 43 19.67 -19.78 6.33
N LYS A 44 19.33 -19.81 7.64
CA LYS A 44 17.96 -19.65 8.18
C LYS A 44 17.30 -18.30 7.88
N ASN A 45 17.99 -17.40 7.19
CA ASN A 45 17.57 -16.02 6.98
C ASN A 45 17.18 -15.71 5.52
N LYS A 46 17.17 -16.68 4.61
CA LYS A 46 16.91 -16.42 3.18
C LYS A 46 15.43 -16.31 2.81
N ASP A 47 14.53 -16.93 3.59
CA ASP A 47 13.10 -17.06 3.23
C ASP A 47 12.13 -16.27 4.14
N VAL A 48 12.62 -15.44 5.06
CA VAL A 48 11.76 -14.69 6.00
C VAL A 48 11.11 -13.50 5.28
N PRO A 49 9.76 -13.38 5.29
CA PRO A 49 9.06 -12.21 4.76
C PRO A 49 9.56 -10.91 5.37
N ILE A 50 9.63 -9.84 4.58
CA ILE A 50 10.07 -8.53 5.04
C ILE A 50 9.08 -7.41 4.65
N LEU A 51 8.74 -6.56 5.62
CA LEU A 51 7.87 -5.38 5.45
C LEU A 51 8.66 -4.07 5.59
N TRP A 52 9.69 -4.09 6.43
CA TRP A 52 10.43 -2.92 6.86
C TRP A 52 11.89 -3.29 7.09
N MET A 53 12.80 -2.36 6.79
CA MET A 53 14.22 -2.45 7.11
C MET A 53 14.67 -1.18 7.80
N ASP A 54 15.64 -1.30 8.72
CA ASP A 54 16.27 -0.13 9.32
C ASP A 54 16.83 0.78 8.21
N PRO A 55 16.35 2.04 8.11
CA PRO A 55 16.77 2.93 7.05
C PRO A 55 18.21 3.43 7.22
N GLY A 56 18.86 3.17 8.36
CA GLY A 56 20.19 3.67 8.69
C GLY A 56 20.18 5.17 8.94
N ASN A 57 21.15 5.89 8.36
CA ASN A 57 21.23 7.34 8.48
C ASN A 57 20.14 8.05 7.66
N ILE A 58 18.98 8.31 8.27
CA ILE A 58 17.85 8.99 7.65
C ILE A 58 18.23 10.38 7.14
N ALA A 59 19.08 11.12 7.86
CA ALA A 59 19.50 12.47 7.48
C ALA A 59 20.38 12.49 6.21
N ALA A 60 20.95 11.36 5.79
CA ALA A 60 21.71 11.23 4.55
C ALA A 60 20.86 10.81 3.35
N ARG A 61 19.57 10.53 3.52
CA ARG A 61 18.68 10.11 2.42
C ARG A 61 18.30 11.28 1.53
N ASP A 62 18.34 11.05 0.23
CA ASP A 62 17.89 12.01 -0.78
C ASP A 62 16.40 11.79 -1.08
N LEU A 63 15.53 12.60 -0.47
CA LEU A 63 14.09 12.51 -0.71
C LEU A 63 13.69 13.16 -2.04
N TYR A 64 14.57 13.92 -2.71
CA TYR A 64 14.32 14.48 -4.04
C TYR A 64 14.43 13.42 -5.14
N TYR A 65 15.36 12.47 -5.01
CA TYR A 65 15.50 11.35 -5.96
C TYR A 65 14.93 10.01 -5.47
N GLY A 66 14.82 9.80 -4.16
CA GLY A 66 14.09 8.66 -3.60
C GLY A 66 14.78 7.32 -3.81
N PRO A 67 14.01 6.21 -3.83
CA PRO A 67 14.58 4.86 -3.85
C PRO A 67 15.51 4.55 -5.02
N GLY A 68 15.21 5.06 -6.22
CA GLY A 68 16.01 4.84 -7.42
C GLY A 68 17.22 5.77 -7.56
N GLY A 69 17.29 6.83 -6.75
CA GLY A 69 18.38 7.81 -6.79
C GLY A 69 18.45 8.61 -8.10
N LYS A 70 19.47 9.46 -8.23
CA LYS A 70 19.65 10.30 -9.42
C LYS A 70 20.06 9.48 -10.65
N GLU A 71 20.82 8.41 -10.45
CA GLU A 71 21.40 7.61 -11.53
C GLU A 71 20.34 6.87 -12.35
N HIS A 72 19.23 6.50 -11.70
CA HIS A 72 18.11 5.80 -12.31
C HIS A 72 16.97 6.73 -12.75
N GLU A 73 17.18 8.06 -12.71
CA GLU A 73 16.23 9.01 -13.27
C GLU A 73 16.00 8.72 -14.77
N PRO A 74 14.73 8.66 -15.24
CA PRO A 74 14.39 8.38 -16.64
C PRO A 74 15.01 9.41 -17.58
N GLN A 75 15.62 8.94 -18.68
CA GLN A 75 16.25 9.82 -19.67
C GLN A 75 15.65 9.64 -21.05
N GLY A 76 15.39 10.74 -21.76
CA GLY A 76 14.85 10.69 -23.12
C GLY A 76 15.84 10.07 -24.13
N PRO A 77 15.36 9.69 -25.33
CA PRO A 77 13.96 9.77 -25.79
C PRO A 77 13.03 8.78 -25.07
N MET A 78 11.72 9.05 -25.12
CA MET A 78 10.71 8.19 -24.48
C MET A 78 9.84 7.58 -25.55
N LYS A 79 9.90 6.26 -25.70
CA LYS A 79 9.19 5.52 -26.74
C LYS A 79 7.94 4.86 -26.17
N PHE A 80 6.78 5.12 -26.78
CA PHE A 80 5.55 4.42 -26.41
C PHE A 80 5.67 2.90 -26.68
N LEU A 81 5.22 2.08 -25.72
CA LEU A 81 5.15 0.62 -25.89
C LEU A 81 3.71 0.14 -26.05
N LYS A 82 2.85 0.43 -25.07
CA LYS A 82 1.45 -0.01 -25.08
C LYS A 82 0.58 0.77 -24.10
N GLU A 83 -0.69 0.92 -24.43
CA GLU A 83 -1.69 1.41 -23.49
C GLU A 83 -2.07 0.31 -22.48
N ASP A 84 -2.20 0.66 -21.20
CA ASP A 84 -2.62 -0.26 -20.14
C ASP A 84 -4.09 0.02 -19.75
N MET A 85 -4.96 -0.91 -20.14
CA MET A 85 -6.41 -0.77 -19.99
C MET A 85 -6.94 -1.14 -18.59
N ALA A 86 -6.10 -1.54 -17.63
CA ALA A 86 -6.54 -1.90 -16.29
C ALA A 86 -6.75 -0.67 -15.37
N GLY A 87 -7.52 -0.82 -14.29
CA GLY A 87 -7.75 0.26 -13.30
C GLY A 87 -8.62 1.42 -13.82
N SER A 88 -8.65 2.56 -13.11
CA SER A 88 -9.51 3.72 -13.44
C SER A 88 -8.78 4.89 -14.11
N ASN A 89 -7.51 5.11 -13.78
CA ASN A 89 -6.72 6.22 -14.32
C ASN A 89 -6.02 5.83 -15.64
N PRO A 90 -5.86 6.75 -16.60
CA PRO A 90 -5.10 6.52 -17.81
C PRO A 90 -3.64 6.18 -17.50
N LYS A 91 -3.10 5.17 -18.19
CA LYS A 91 -1.72 4.72 -18.03
C LYS A 91 -1.26 3.93 -19.24
N PHE A 92 0.05 3.95 -19.46
CA PHE A 92 0.71 3.25 -20.57
C PHE A 92 2.12 2.85 -20.15
N ASP A 93 2.69 1.89 -20.86
CA ASP A 93 4.08 1.51 -20.70
C ASP A 93 4.92 2.21 -21.77
N LEU A 94 6.11 2.67 -21.39
CA LEU A 94 7.08 3.30 -22.26
C LEU A 94 8.49 2.74 -22.01
N GLU A 95 9.40 2.98 -22.95
CA GLU A 95 10.82 2.69 -22.85
C GLU A 95 11.60 4.00 -22.91
N ASP A 96 12.60 4.17 -22.06
CA ASP A 96 13.45 5.36 -22.06
C ASP A 96 14.69 5.18 -22.95
N GLY A 97 15.53 6.21 -23.07
CA GLY A 97 16.73 6.19 -23.89
C GLY A 97 17.82 5.22 -23.42
N LYS A 98 17.72 4.71 -22.19
CA LYS A 98 18.60 3.66 -21.64
C LYS A 98 18.03 2.25 -21.88
N GLY A 99 16.83 2.14 -22.42
CA GLY A 99 16.13 0.86 -22.63
C GLY A 99 15.35 0.38 -21.40
N GLU A 100 15.25 1.19 -20.35
CA GLU A 100 14.47 0.84 -19.15
C GLU A 100 12.99 1.03 -19.41
N LYS A 101 12.18 0.11 -18.86
CA LYS A 101 10.72 0.09 -19.07
C LYS A 101 9.99 0.70 -17.88
N TRP A 102 9.18 1.69 -18.19
CA TRP A 102 8.45 2.48 -17.20
C TRP A 102 6.96 2.35 -17.40
N LYS A 103 6.21 2.31 -16.30
CA LYS A 103 4.77 2.51 -16.32
C LYS A 103 4.46 3.98 -16.07
N ALA A 104 3.99 4.67 -17.10
CA ALA A 104 3.48 6.03 -17.01
C ALA A 104 2.03 6.01 -16.51
N LYS A 105 1.76 6.70 -15.40
CA LYS A 105 0.40 6.95 -14.90
C LYS A 105 0.10 8.44 -14.96
N LEU A 106 -1.08 8.77 -15.48
CA LEU A 106 -1.57 10.13 -15.61
C LEU A 106 -2.62 10.44 -14.54
N GLY A 107 -2.75 11.73 -14.21
CA GLY A 107 -3.88 12.25 -13.43
C GLY A 107 -3.51 12.70 -12.02
N VAL A 108 -4.55 12.97 -11.24
CA VAL A 108 -4.47 13.66 -9.92
C VAL A 108 -3.58 12.96 -8.89
N GLU A 109 -3.32 11.66 -9.07
CA GLU A 109 -2.53 10.83 -8.16
C GLU A 109 -1.01 10.88 -8.42
N ALA A 110 -0.56 11.48 -9.53
CA ALA A 110 0.85 11.47 -9.91
C ALA A 110 1.74 12.18 -8.86
N GLN A 111 1.32 13.37 -8.42
CA GLN A 111 2.03 14.13 -7.39
C GLN A 111 1.94 13.47 -6.00
N PRO A 112 0.74 13.17 -5.44
CA PRO A 112 0.64 12.65 -4.08
C PRO A 112 1.29 11.28 -3.93
N GLU A 113 1.24 10.40 -4.93
CA GLU A 113 1.96 9.13 -4.85
C GLU A 113 3.47 9.38 -4.74
N THR A 114 4.02 10.21 -5.63
CA THR A 114 5.47 10.46 -5.68
C THR A 114 5.96 10.93 -4.31
N ALA A 115 5.31 11.93 -3.70
CA ALA A 115 5.67 12.43 -2.37
C ALA A 115 5.49 11.38 -1.26
N ALA A 116 4.38 10.63 -1.27
CA ALA A 116 4.08 9.62 -0.25
C ALA A 116 5.12 8.48 -0.24
N VAL A 117 5.51 8.03 -1.42
CA VAL A 117 6.56 7.02 -1.62
C VAL A 117 7.89 7.47 -1.02
N ARG A 118 8.27 8.75 -1.16
CA ARG A 118 9.50 9.28 -0.56
C ARG A 118 9.47 9.24 0.96
N LEU A 119 8.35 9.62 1.57
CA LEU A 119 8.18 9.61 3.02
C LEU A 119 8.17 8.18 3.60
N LEU A 120 7.55 7.22 2.90
CA LEU A 120 7.59 5.80 3.30
C LEU A 120 9.00 5.23 3.24
N TRP A 121 9.68 5.45 2.11
CA TRP A 121 11.05 4.99 1.92
C TRP A 121 12.02 5.60 2.93
N ALA A 122 11.86 6.88 3.25
CA ALA A 122 12.71 7.60 4.18
C ALA A 122 12.82 6.93 5.55
N VAL A 123 11.74 6.29 6.00
CA VAL A 123 11.67 5.63 7.31
C VAL A 123 11.76 4.11 7.23
N GLY A 124 12.15 3.54 6.09
CA GLY A 124 12.53 2.13 5.98
C GLY A 124 11.49 1.18 5.40
N TYR A 125 10.32 1.68 4.97
CA TYR A 125 9.38 0.84 4.21
C TYR A 125 9.84 0.69 2.77
N PHE A 126 9.61 -0.50 2.20
CA PHE A 126 9.77 -0.69 0.76
C PHE A 126 8.75 0.15 0.01
N ALA A 127 9.21 0.83 -1.03
CA ALA A 127 8.38 1.75 -1.80
C ALA A 127 8.67 1.61 -3.29
N ASP A 128 7.79 2.19 -4.11
CA ASP A 128 7.97 2.19 -5.54
C ASP A 128 9.11 3.11 -6.00
N GLU A 129 9.79 2.77 -7.10
CA GLU A 129 10.73 3.67 -7.74
C GLU A 129 9.92 4.59 -8.66
N ASP A 130 9.58 5.77 -8.15
CA ASP A 130 8.71 6.73 -8.81
C ASP A 130 9.43 8.06 -9.10
N TYR A 131 9.31 8.53 -10.34
CA TYR A 131 9.72 9.86 -10.79
C TYR A 131 8.52 10.62 -11.36
N PHE A 132 8.33 11.85 -10.90
CA PHE A 132 7.33 12.75 -11.46
C PHE A 132 7.94 13.59 -12.58
N VAL A 133 7.27 13.62 -13.72
CA VAL A 133 7.67 14.39 -14.90
C VAL A 133 6.56 15.39 -15.24
N PRO A 134 6.77 16.70 -15.00
CA PRO A 134 5.75 17.72 -15.24
C PRO A 134 5.28 17.80 -16.69
N ARG A 135 6.21 17.53 -17.61
CA ARG A 135 5.99 17.54 -19.07
C ARG A 135 6.82 16.42 -19.69
N LEU A 136 6.16 15.45 -20.27
CA LEU A 136 6.79 14.28 -20.88
C LEU A 136 6.38 14.20 -22.34
N GLN A 137 7.37 14.21 -23.23
CA GLN A 137 7.21 13.99 -24.66
C GLN A 137 7.36 12.50 -24.93
N VAL A 138 6.37 11.87 -25.57
CA VAL A 138 6.39 10.43 -25.86
C VAL A 138 6.30 10.20 -27.37
N ASP A 139 7.36 9.61 -27.91
CA ASP A 139 7.49 9.31 -29.33
C ASP A 139 6.55 8.16 -29.72
N GLN A 140 5.94 8.29 -30.90
CA GLN A 140 5.05 7.29 -31.50
C GLN A 140 3.84 6.93 -30.63
N MET A 141 3.42 7.82 -29.72
CA MET A 141 2.23 7.61 -28.91
C MET A 141 0.97 7.76 -29.78
N PRO A 142 0.13 6.73 -29.89
CA PRO A 142 -1.16 6.84 -30.57
C PRO A 142 -2.12 7.69 -29.74
N GLU A 143 -3.27 8.05 -30.32
CA GLU A 143 -4.37 8.58 -29.53
C GLU A 143 -4.78 7.55 -28.46
N LEU A 144 -4.67 7.93 -27.19
CA LEU A 144 -4.99 7.04 -26.09
C LEU A 144 -6.50 6.83 -26.01
N ARG A 145 -6.93 5.57 -25.95
CA ARG A 145 -8.34 5.20 -25.78
C ARG A 145 -8.89 5.70 -24.45
N ARG A 146 -8.03 5.77 -23.44
CA ARG A 146 -8.31 6.28 -22.10
C ARG A 146 -7.53 7.55 -21.87
N GLY A 147 -8.22 8.60 -21.42
CA GLY A 147 -7.56 9.85 -21.09
C GLY A 147 -7.16 10.69 -22.29
N GLY A 148 -7.91 10.65 -23.41
CA GLY A 148 -7.67 11.51 -24.58
C GLY A 148 -7.65 13.01 -24.28
N LYS A 149 -8.17 13.47 -23.12
CA LYS A 149 -8.00 14.85 -22.62
C LYS A 149 -6.68 15.10 -21.88
N ALA A 150 -6.03 14.05 -21.40
CA ALA A 150 -4.79 14.11 -20.63
C ALA A 150 -3.53 13.98 -21.50
N ALA A 151 -3.67 13.43 -22.71
CA ALA A 151 -2.67 13.50 -23.77
C ALA A 151 -2.95 14.73 -24.66
N GLY A 152 -1.98 15.63 -24.75
CA GLY A 152 -1.97 16.71 -25.72
C GLY A 152 -1.61 16.21 -27.13
N PRO A 153 -1.61 17.11 -28.13
CA PRO A 153 -1.19 16.76 -29.48
C PRO A 153 0.24 16.21 -29.50
N ASP A 154 0.54 15.38 -30.50
CA ASP A 154 1.88 14.89 -30.82
C ASP A 154 2.61 14.16 -29.68
N GLY A 155 1.88 13.45 -28.82
CA GLY A 155 2.49 12.60 -27.79
C GLY A 155 2.92 13.34 -26.52
N LEU A 156 2.52 14.60 -26.35
CA LEU A 156 2.80 15.37 -25.13
C LEU A 156 1.83 14.99 -24.00
N VAL A 157 2.36 14.70 -22.81
CA VAL A 157 1.55 14.46 -21.59
C VAL A 157 2.09 15.29 -20.42
N HIS A 158 1.19 15.68 -19.52
CA HIS A 158 1.51 16.51 -18.36
C HIS A 158 1.33 15.76 -17.05
N ASN A 159 2.13 16.14 -16.05
CA ASN A 159 2.04 15.63 -14.67
C ASN A 159 2.03 14.10 -14.61
N VAL A 160 3.07 13.49 -15.18
CA VAL A 160 3.18 12.04 -15.34
C VAL A 160 3.98 11.46 -14.19
N ARG A 161 3.50 10.37 -13.60
CA ARG A 161 4.33 9.52 -12.74
C ARG A 161 4.90 8.37 -13.56
N LEU A 162 6.22 8.25 -13.59
CA LEU A 162 6.94 7.11 -14.14
C LEU A 162 7.32 6.16 -13.01
N LYS A 163 6.80 4.95 -13.07
CA LYS A 163 7.07 3.88 -12.09
C LYS A 163 7.98 2.80 -12.70
N TYR A 164 9.08 2.50 -12.02
CA TYR A 164 9.93 1.34 -12.31
C TYR A 164 9.57 0.15 -11.42
N ARG A 165 9.29 -1.00 -12.04
CA ARG A 165 9.05 -2.27 -11.34
C ARG A 165 9.23 -3.47 -12.28
N PRO A 166 10.45 -4.01 -12.40
CA PRO A 166 10.71 -5.17 -13.26
C PRO A 166 10.20 -6.48 -12.63
N GLU A 167 10.06 -6.50 -11.31
CA GLU A 167 9.54 -7.64 -10.57
C GLU A 167 8.05 -7.85 -10.81
N LYS A 168 7.66 -9.12 -10.97
CA LYS A 168 6.26 -9.49 -11.13
C LYS A 168 5.63 -9.64 -9.76
N LYS A 169 4.50 -8.97 -9.56
CA LYS A 169 3.65 -9.13 -8.36
C LYS A 169 3.23 -10.60 -8.23
N GLU A 170 3.48 -11.19 -7.07
CA GLU A 170 3.11 -12.58 -6.75
C GLU A 170 1.72 -12.65 -6.12
N GLY A 171 1.37 -11.67 -5.30
CA GLY A 171 0.08 -11.63 -4.62
C GLY A 171 -0.24 -10.29 -3.99
N ASN A 172 -1.40 -10.25 -3.33
CA ASN A 172 -1.81 -9.16 -2.45
C ASN A 172 -1.66 -9.62 -0.99
N TRP A 173 -1.55 -8.67 -0.05
CA TRP A 173 -1.58 -8.98 1.39
C TRP A 173 -2.63 -8.12 2.10
N ARG A 174 -3.18 -8.62 3.20
CA ARG A 174 -4.24 -7.96 3.97
C ARG A 174 -3.69 -7.36 5.26
N TRP A 175 -4.22 -6.21 5.67
CA TRP A 175 -3.81 -5.53 6.91
C TRP A 175 -4.05 -6.35 8.18
N ASP A 176 -5.08 -7.17 8.18
CA ASP A 176 -5.53 -8.01 9.30
C ASP A 176 -5.03 -9.47 9.22
N ASP A 177 -4.40 -9.85 8.11
CA ASP A 177 -3.97 -11.23 7.84
C ASP A 177 -2.67 -11.21 7.02
N ASN A 178 -1.54 -11.14 7.74
CA ASN A 178 -0.19 -11.15 7.20
C ASN A 178 0.83 -11.55 8.30
N PRO A 179 2.09 -11.88 7.95
CA PRO A 179 3.11 -12.32 8.92
C PRO A 179 3.55 -11.28 9.95
N PHE A 180 3.14 -10.01 9.80
CA PHE A 180 3.57 -8.88 10.63
C PHE A 180 2.48 -8.34 11.54
N VAL A 181 1.33 -9.03 11.65
CA VAL A 181 0.30 -8.69 12.65
C VAL A 181 0.94 -8.64 14.03
N ASP A 182 0.53 -7.64 14.83
CA ASP A 182 1.06 -7.33 16.16
C ASP A 182 2.55 -6.92 16.23
N THR A 183 3.19 -6.66 15.08
CA THR A 183 4.54 -6.08 15.05
C THR A 183 4.52 -4.56 15.10
N ARG A 184 5.58 -3.99 15.67
CA ARG A 184 5.80 -2.53 15.69
C ARG A 184 5.95 -1.97 14.27
N GLU A 185 6.56 -2.73 13.37
CA GLU A 185 6.81 -2.34 11.98
C GLU A 185 5.51 -2.23 11.19
N LEU A 186 4.56 -3.17 11.37
CA LEU A 186 3.22 -3.01 10.78
C LEU A 186 2.46 -1.83 11.41
N ASN A 187 2.57 -1.65 12.72
CA ASN A 187 1.97 -0.51 13.42
C ASN A 187 2.51 0.84 12.91
N GLY A 188 3.81 0.94 12.66
CA GLY A 188 4.40 2.13 12.05
C GLY A 188 3.84 2.38 10.64
N LEU A 189 3.62 1.35 9.83
CA LEU A 189 3.05 1.50 8.49
C LEU A 189 1.61 2.00 8.56
N ARG A 190 0.81 1.50 9.52
CA ARG A 190 -0.54 1.98 9.80
C ARG A 190 -0.54 3.47 10.18
N VAL A 191 0.41 3.91 10.98
CA VAL A 191 0.62 5.34 11.31
C VAL A 191 1.00 6.15 10.08
N MET A 192 1.87 5.63 9.20
CA MET A 192 2.24 6.31 7.96
C MET A 192 1.02 6.53 7.06
N MET A 193 0.12 5.54 6.91
CA MET A 193 -1.13 5.72 6.16
C MET A 193 -1.98 6.87 6.73
N ALA A 194 -2.08 6.97 8.06
CA ALA A 194 -2.77 8.07 8.71
C ALA A 194 -2.06 9.42 8.50
N LEU A 195 -0.73 9.46 8.60
CA LEU A 195 0.07 10.68 8.43
C LEU A 195 -0.11 11.26 7.03
N LEU A 196 -0.22 10.40 6.01
CA LEU A 196 -0.43 10.81 4.62
C LEU A 196 -1.89 11.16 4.29
N ASN A 197 -2.84 10.91 5.20
CA ASN A 197 -4.26 10.83 4.87
C ASN A 197 -4.59 9.82 3.76
N ASN A 198 -3.87 8.70 3.68
CA ASN A 198 -4.21 7.65 2.74
C ASN A 198 -5.47 6.91 3.21
N TRP A 199 -6.59 7.14 2.52
CA TRP A 199 -7.86 6.48 2.86
C TRP A 199 -8.16 5.22 2.03
N ASP A 200 -7.39 4.93 0.97
CA ASP A 200 -7.64 3.77 0.08
C ASP A 200 -6.81 2.55 0.47
N LEU A 201 -7.11 1.97 1.64
CA LEU A 201 -6.32 0.91 2.26
C LEU A 201 -6.79 -0.49 1.84
N LYS A 202 -7.14 -0.66 0.57
CA LYS A 202 -7.64 -1.93 0.03
C LYS A 202 -6.52 -2.96 -0.09
N THR A 203 -6.89 -4.24 0.02
CA THR A 203 -5.97 -5.37 -0.21
C THR A 203 -5.31 -5.32 -1.60
N GLU A 204 -6.03 -4.86 -2.64
CA GLU A 204 -5.46 -4.79 -3.99
C GLU A 204 -4.35 -3.73 -4.13
N ASN A 205 -4.33 -2.74 -3.24
CA ASN A 205 -3.32 -1.67 -3.18
C ASN A 205 -2.03 -2.14 -2.49
N ASN A 206 -2.08 -3.33 -1.88
CA ASN A 206 -0.96 -4.00 -1.25
C ASN A 206 -0.39 -5.08 -2.19
N ALA A 207 0.93 -5.27 -2.17
CA ALA A 207 1.57 -6.26 -3.03
C ALA A 207 2.65 -7.04 -2.29
N ILE A 208 2.76 -8.31 -2.66
CA ILE A 208 3.87 -9.20 -2.33
C ILE A 208 4.70 -9.39 -3.60
N TYR A 209 6.00 -9.16 -3.49
CA TYR A 209 6.97 -9.52 -4.50
C TYR A 209 7.92 -10.55 -3.93
N ARG A 210 8.44 -11.43 -4.78
CA ARG A 210 9.44 -12.42 -4.40
C ARG A 210 10.68 -12.25 -5.23
N ASP A 211 11.80 -12.10 -4.55
CA ASP A 211 13.10 -12.13 -5.18
C ASP A 211 13.38 -13.56 -5.66
N LYS A 212 13.62 -13.71 -6.98
CA LYS A 212 13.80 -15.02 -7.62
C LYS A 212 15.07 -15.75 -7.19
N ASN A 213 16.08 -15.02 -6.70
CA ASN A 213 17.39 -15.56 -6.37
C ASN A 213 17.44 -16.06 -4.92
N THR A 214 16.77 -15.35 -4.02
CA THR A 214 16.78 -15.57 -2.58
C THR A 214 15.52 -16.23 -2.08
N GLY A 215 14.39 -16.15 -2.81
CA GLY A 215 13.09 -16.65 -2.37
C GLY A 215 12.37 -15.73 -1.39
N ARG A 216 13.01 -14.62 -0.98
CA ARG A 216 12.49 -13.68 0.02
C ARG A 216 11.28 -12.93 -0.52
N GLU A 217 10.24 -12.86 0.32
CA GLU A 217 9.05 -12.05 0.04
C GLU A 217 9.18 -10.65 0.63
N THR A 218 8.88 -9.64 -0.19
CA THR A 218 8.82 -8.23 0.20
C THR A 218 7.37 -7.76 0.16
N TYR A 219 6.90 -7.20 1.26
CA TYR A 219 5.55 -6.68 1.44
C TYR A 219 5.59 -5.16 1.36
N LEU A 220 4.80 -4.56 0.48
CA LEU A 220 4.69 -3.10 0.36
C LEU A 220 3.27 -2.67 0.02
N VAL A 221 2.99 -1.39 0.31
CA VAL A 221 1.82 -0.67 -0.20
C VAL A 221 2.23 -0.02 -1.52
N THR A 222 1.53 -0.35 -2.60
CA THR A 222 1.88 0.03 -3.99
C THR A 222 0.95 1.08 -4.61
N ASP A 223 -0.07 1.51 -3.86
CA ASP A 223 -0.98 2.57 -4.26
C ASP A 223 -1.31 3.42 -3.03
N VAL A 224 -0.58 4.53 -2.93
CA VAL A 224 -0.65 5.54 -1.88
C VAL A 224 -1.03 6.91 -2.45
N GLY A 225 -1.52 6.98 -3.69
CA GLY A 225 -1.88 8.21 -4.38
C GLY A 225 -3.18 8.81 -3.88
N ALA A 226 -3.97 8.04 -3.11
CA ALA A 226 -5.13 8.50 -2.36
C ALA A 226 -4.77 9.25 -1.07
N SER A 227 -3.71 10.07 -1.13
CA SER A 227 -3.11 10.79 0.00
C SER A 227 -3.18 12.31 -0.19
N PHE A 228 -2.74 13.02 0.85
CA PHE A 228 -2.64 14.49 0.91
C PHE A 228 -3.94 15.18 0.52
N GLY A 229 -5.05 14.64 1.00
CA GLY A 229 -6.39 15.16 0.78
C GLY A 229 -7.29 14.92 1.98
N THR A 230 -8.57 14.69 1.71
CA THR A 230 -9.57 14.33 2.72
C THR A 230 -9.19 13.08 3.50
N THR A 231 -9.83 12.86 4.67
CA THR A 231 -9.58 11.68 5.51
C THR A 231 -10.31 10.42 5.04
N GLY A 232 -11.14 10.50 3.99
CA GLY A 232 -12.03 9.41 3.57
C GLY A 232 -12.50 9.55 2.11
N TYR A 233 -13.09 8.48 1.57
CA TYR A 233 -13.59 8.49 0.20
C TYR A 233 -14.75 9.48 0.01
N HIS A 234 -14.67 10.31 -1.03
CA HIS A 234 -15.80 11.08 -1.57
C HIS A 234 -16.25 10.54 -2.93
N TYR A 235 -17.57 10.63 -3.22
CA TYR A 235 -18.15 10.10 -4.47
C TYR A 235 -17.51 10.71 -5.73
N TYR A 236 -17.16 11.99 -5.68
CA TYR A 236 -16.33 12.65 -6.69
C TYR A 236 -14.86 12.38 -6.36
N GLY A 237 -14.35 11.20 -6.74
CA GLY A 237 -13.04 10.70 -6.29
C GLY A 237 -11.85 11.64 -6.49
N GLY A 238 -11.88 12.53 -7.49
CA GLY A 238 -10.86 13.56 -7.70
C GLY A 238 -10.79 14.64 -6.63
N TRP A 239 -11.84 14.80 -5.81
CA TRP A 239 -11.95 15.81 -4.75
C TRP A 239 -11.53 15.27 -3.38
N SER A 240 -11.09 14.02 -3.31
CA SER A 240 -10.70 13.37 -2.04
C SER A 240 -9.19 13.14 -1.91
N LYS A 241 -8.43 13.38 -2.97
CA LYS A 241 -6.98 13.11 -3.09
C LYS A 241 -6.29 14.38 -3.57
N ASN A 242 -5.07 14.65 -3.12
CA ASN A 242 -4.31 15.84 -3.50
C ASN A 242 -5.08 17.16 -3.29
N ASP A 243 -5.77 17.27 -2.16
CA ASP A 243 -6.57 18.41 -1.75
C ASP A 243 -5.91 19.08 -0.54
N LEU A 244 -5.21 20.18 -0.79
CA LEU A 244 -4.40 20.86 0.21
C LEU A 244 -5.22 21.42 1.37
N GLU A 245 -6.37 22.00 1.07
CA GLU A 245 -7.26 22.59 2.08
C GLU A 245 -7.78 21.47 2.99
N ALA A 246 -8.32 20.40 2.38
CA ALA A 246 -8.82 19.26 3.14
C ALA A 246 -7.72 18.57 3.97
N TYR A 247 -6.50 18.46 3.45
CA TYR A 247 -5.37 17.89 4.19
C TYR A 247 -4.96 18.76 5.38
N THR A 248 -4.88 20.07 5.17
CA THR A 248 -4.48 21.05 6.19
C THR A 248 -5.48 21.12 7.33
N GLU A 249 -6.77 21.13 7.01
CA GLU A 249 -7.85 21.23 8.00
C GLU A 249 -8.16 19.89 8.68
N SER A 250 -7.66 18.78 8.12
CA SER A 250 -7.97 17.46 8.67
C SER A 250 -7.32 17.21 10.02
N ARG A 251 -8.14 16.70 10.95
CA ARG A 251 -7.67 16.18 12.22
C ARG A 251 -6.76 14.97 11.99
N PHE A 252 -5.60 14.92 12.63
CA PHE A 252 -4.68 13.78 12.54
C PHE A 252 -4.97 12.71 13.60
N ILE A 253 -4.87 13.06 14.89
CA ILE A 253 -5.18 12.16 16.01
C ILE A 253 -6.63 12.38 16.46
N SER A 254 -7.44 11.33 16.38
CA SER A 254 -8.85 11.37 16.78
C SER A 254 -9.06 11.04 18.25
N HIS A 255 -8.23 10.17 18.82
CA HIS A 255 -8.22 9.85 20.24
C HIS A 255 -6.81 9.41 20.67
N ALA A 256 -6.41 9.78 21.88
CA ALA A 256 -5.13 9.38 22.46
C ALA A 256 -5.39 8.89 23.90
N GLY A 257 -5.47 7.56 24.06
CA GLY A 257 -5.66 6.90 25.35
C GLY A 257 -4.35 6.79 26.12
N THR A 258 -4.31 6.04 27.23
CA THR A 258 -3.07 5.82 28.01
C THR A 258 -2.05 4.98 27.25
N ASP A 259 -2.49 3.92 26.58
CA ASP A 259 -1.61 2.91 25.96
C ASP A 259 -1.74 2.84 24.44
N TYR A 260 -2.77 3.46 23.86
CA TYR A 260 -3.06 3.43 22.43
C TYR A 260 -3.42 4.81 21.87
N VAL A 261 -3.34 4.92 20.54
CA VAL A 261 -3.76 6.09 19.76
C VAL A 261 -4.64 5.64 18.59
N ASP A 262 -5.64 6.46 18.28
CA ASP A 262 -6.51 6.32 17.12
C ASP A 262 -6.33 7.52 16.17
N PHE A 263 -6.07 7.25 14.90
CA PHE A 263 -5.98 8.31 13.89
C PHE A 263 -7.32 8.55 13.18
N ALA A 264 -7.51 9.76 12.65
CA ALA A 264 -8.78 10.14 12.04
C ALA A 264 -9.00 9.53 10.63
N THR A 265 -7.92 9.22 9.92
CA THR A 265 -7.92 8.62 8.57
C THR A 265 -7.67 7.11 8.68
N PRO A 266 -8.44 6.23 8.00
CA PRO A 266 -9.61 6.55 7.19
C PRO A 266 -10.82 6.95 8.04
N SER A 267 -11.59 7.95 7.59
CA SER A 267 -12.84 8.39 8.20
C SER A 267 -14.05 7.64 7.62
N HIS A 268 -15.22 7.82 8.24
CA HIS A 268 -16.44 7.18 7.75
C HIS A 268 -16.85 7.73 6.38
N PRO A 269 -17.26 6.87 5.43
CA PRO A 269 -18.02 7.34 4.29
C PRO A 269 -19.33 7.99 4.80
N PRO A 270 -19.71 9.19 4.30
CA PRO A 270 -21.00 9.82 4.59
C PRO A 270 -22.16 8.82 4.55
N PHE A 271 -23.07 8.88 5.54
CA PHE A 271 -24.15 7.91 5.69
C PHE A 271 -24.94 7.70 4.39
N LEU A 272 -25.26 8.78 3.67
CA LEU A 272 -25.97 8.76 2.37
C LEU A 272 -25.30 7.88 1.28
N TYR A 273 -24.06 7.41 1.49
CA TYR A 273 -23.37 6.49 0.59
C TYR A 273 -23.80 5.02 0.76
N PHE A 274 -24.79 4.72 1.63
CA PHE A 274 -25.39 3.38 1.78
C PHE A 274 -26.10 2.86 0.51
N ILE A 275 -26.46 3.74 -0.45
CA ILE A 275 -27.11 3.35 -1.73
C ILE A 275 -26.18 2.45 -2.59
N GLY A 276 -24.88 2.40 -2.27
CA GLY A 276 -23.91 1.45 -2.81
C GLY A 276 -23.34 0.49 -1.74
N VAL A 277 -24.20 -0.31 -1.10
CA VAL A 277 -23.90 -1.18 0.06
C VAL A 277 -22.53 -1.90 0.00
N PRO A 278 -22.12 -2.56 -1.10
CA PRO A 278 -20.81 -3.22 -1.15
C PRO A 278 -19.63 -2.25 -1.01
N ARG A 279 -19.74 -1.04 -1.58
CA ARG A 279 -18.70 -0.02 -1.54
C ARG A 279 -18.63 0.64 -0.15
N PHE A 280 -19.78 0.90 0.47
CA PHE A 280 -19.87 1.43 1.84
C PHE A 280 -19.21 0.46 2.85
N VAL A 281 -19.61 -0.83 2.81
CA VAL A 281 -19.06 -1.86 3.69
C VAL A 281 -17.55 -2.01 3.50
N ARG A 282 -17.07 -1.96 2.25
CA ARG A 282 -15.63 -2.03 1.95
C ARG A 282 -14.82 -0.92 2.61
N TYR A 283 -15.26 0.33 2.54
CA TYR A 283 -14.54 1.47 3.16
C TYR A 283 -14.74 1.55 4.66
N PHE A 284 -15.89 1.10 5.18
CA PHE A 284 -16.16 1.08 6.61
C PHE A 284 -15.14 0.23 7.40
N HIS A 285 -14.79 -0.96 6.89
CA HIS A 285 -13.84 -1.86 7.55
C HIS A 285 -12.41 -1.29 7.59
N GLN A 286 -12.03 -0.45 6.62
CA GLN A 286 -10.68 0.13 6.57
C GLN A 286 -10.40 1.10 7.71
N ARG A 287 -11.43 1.69 8.33
CA ARG A 287 -11.27 2.56 9.51
C ARG A 287 -10.49 1.87 10.61
N GLY A 288 -10.73 0.56 10.85
CA GLY A 288 -10.05 -0.19 11.89
C GLY A 288 -8.53 -0.27 11.72
N ILE A 289 -8.04 -0.08 10.49
CA ILE A 289 -6.62 -0.20 10.16
C ILE A 289 -5.79 0.85 10.91
N THR A 290 -6.30 2.03 11.24
CA THR A 290 -5.50 3.06 11.93
C THR A 290 -5.96 3.32 13.37
N ARG A 291 -6.62 2.32 13.96
CA ARG A 291 -7.16 2.37 15.33
C ARG A 291 -6.41 1.45 16.28
N HIS A 292 -6.44 1.79 17.56
CA HIS A 292 -5.86 1.03 18.65
C HIS A 292 -4.39 0.67 18.38
N ILE A 293 -3.62 1.64 17.89
CA ILE A 293 -2.18 1.46 17.68
C ILE A 293 -1.46 1.74 19.00
N PRO A 294 -0.56 0.87 19.48
CA PRO A 294 0.22 1.13 20.69
C PRO A 294 0.96 2.46 20.60
N ARG A 295 0.84 3.32 21.62
CA ARG A 295 1.47 4.65 21.61
C ARG A 295 2.97 4.59 21.40
N LYS A 296 3.64 3.60 22.00
CA LYS A 296 5.07 3.37 21.85
C LYS A 296 5.49 3.15 20.38
N ASP A 297 4.65 2.50 19.58
CA ASP A 297 4.92 2.22 18.17
C ASP A 297 4.69 3.47 17.31
N ALA A 298 3.62 4.22 17.61
CA ALA A 298 3.35 5.52 16.98
C ALA A 298 4.45 6.56 17.29
N LYS A 299 4.95 6.56 18.53
CA LYS A 299 6.09 7.40 18.94
C LYS A 299 7.38 6.96 18.28
N TRP A 300 7.61 5.65 18.11
CA TRP A 300 8.79 5.11 17.43
C TRP A 300 8.88 5.61 15.99
N ILE A 301 7.80 5.46 15.20
CA ILE A 301 7.82 5.93 13.80
C ILE A 301 7.89 7.47 13.73
N GLY A 302 7.25 8.18 14.67
CA GLY A 302 7.43 9.63 14.84
C GLY A 302 8.88 10.01 15.11
N GLY A 303 9.61 9.20 15.89
CA GLY A 303 11.03 9.36 16.15
C GLY A 303 11.92 9.15 14.92
N LEU A 304 11.57 8.21 14.03
CA LEU A 304 12.26 8.04 12.74
C LEU A 304 12.01 9.24 11.82
N LEU A 305 10.74 9.66 11.68
CA LEU A 305 10.38 10.82 10.87
C LEU A 305 11.03 12.12 11.36
N ALA A 306 11.18 12.27 12.68
CA ALA A 306 11.80 13.45 13.29
C ALA A 306 13.29 13.62 12.99
N GLN A 307 13.94 12.62 12.40
CA GLN A 307 15.31 12.73 11.93
C GLN A 307 15.41 13.40 10.56
N LEU A 308 14.29 13.54 9.85
CA LEU A 308 14.25 14.28 8.58
C LEU A 308 14.44 15.77 8.84
N THR A 309 15.31 16.37 8.03
CA THR A 309 15.45 17.82 7.99
C THR A 309 14.25 18.46 7.30
N GLU A 310 14.01 19.75 7.57
CA GLU A 310 13.01 20.55 6.86
C GLU A 310 13.19 20.44 5.34
N THR A 311 14.44 20.53 4.86
CA THR A 311 14.76 20.40 3.44
C THR A 311 14.36 19.03 2.89
N GLN A 312 14.63 17.93 3.59
CA GLN A 312 14.24 16.59 3.14
C GLN A 312 12.72 16.43 3.04
N ILE A 313 11.95 16.96 3.99
CA ILE A 313 10.47 16.92 3.92
C ILE A 313 9.98 17.72 2.71
N ARG A 314 10.53 18.93 2.49
CA ARG A 314 10.21 19.76 1.33
C ARG A 314 10.60 19.09 0.01
N ASP A 315 11.72 18.38 -0.01
CA ASP A 315 12.24 17.69 -1.19
C ASP A 315 11.33 16.56 -1.65
N ALA A 316 10.63 15.86 -0.74
CA ALA A 316 9.60 14.90 -1.12
C ALA A 316 8.49 15.53 -1.98
N PHE A 317 8.08 16.76 -1.67
CA PHE A 317 7.07 17.50 -2.43
C PHE A 317 7.65 18.21 -3.66
N ARG A 318 8.89 18.69 -3.61
CA ARG A 318 9.60 19.21 -4.79
C ARG A 318 9.75 18.13 -5.86
N ALA A 319 10.11 16.91 -5.47
CA ALA A 319 10.20 15.77 -6.37
C ALA A 319 8.87 15.47 -7.07
N ALA A 320 7.75 15.76 -6.42
CA ALA A 320 6.39 15.58 -6.94
C ALA A 320 5.87 16.79 -7.74
N GLY A 321 6.70 17.82 -7.99
CA GLY A 321 6.35 18.97 -8.82
C GLY A 321 5.29 19.91 -8.23
N TYR A 322 5.10 19.91 -6.91
CA TYR A 322 4.27 20.93 -6.24
C TYR A 322 4.89 22.32 -6.36
N THR A 323 4.06 23.37 -6.36
CA THR A 323 4.56 24.74 -6.35
C THR A 323 5.18 25.09 -4.99
N PRO A 324 6.06 26.12 -4.90
CA PRO A 324 6.67 26.51 -3.63
C PRO A 324 5.66 26.76 -2.49
N ALA A 325 4.56 27.46 -2.77
CA ALA A 325 3.51 27.72 -1.78
C ALA A 325 2.82 26.43 -1.32
N GLN A 326 2.58 25.48 -2.23
CA GLN A 326 2.01 24.18 -1.88
C GLN A 326 2.98 23.35 -1.03
N ILE A 327 4.28 23.40 -1.35
CA ILE A 327 5.33 22.72 -0.58
C ILE A 327 5.38 23.26 0.86
N ASP A 328 5.32 24.58 1.04
CA ASP A 328 5.33 25.20 2.38
C ASP A 328 4.19 24.67 3.25
N ILE A 329 2.98 24.60 2.70
CA ILE A 329 1.79 24.10 3.38
C ILE A 329 1.94 22.61 3.70
N LEU A 330 2.22 21.79 2.69
CA LEU A 330 2.28 20.33 2.83
C LEU A 330 3.40 19.88 3.79
N ALA A 331 4.58 20.47 3.66
CA ALA A 331 5.71 20.19 4.55
C ALA A 331 5.42 20.65 5.98
N GLY A 332 4.79 21.82 6.14
CA GLY A 332 4.34 22.31 7.45
C GLY A 332 3.40 21.34 8.15
N VAL A 333 2.35 20.88 7.47
CA VAL A 333 1.39 19.91 8.03
C VAL A 333 2.08 18.59 8.39
N VAL A 334 2.99 18.08 7.54
CA VAL A 334 3.75 16.86 7.85
C VAL A 334 4.60 17.05 9.11
N ARG A 335 5.30 18.17 9.24
CA ARG A 335 6.12 18.49 10.42
C ARG A 335 5.28 18.57 11.70
N ASP A 336 4.11 19.20 11.63
CA ASP A 336 3.21 19.31 12.78
C ASP A 336 2.69 17.93 13.21
N ARG A 337 2.34 17.07 12.24
CA ARG A 337 1.96 15.66 12.51
C ARG A 337 3.11 14.87 13.12
N ILE A 338 4.35 15.06 12.66
CA ILE A 338 5.54 14.44 13.26
C ILE A 338 5.71 14.88 14.71
N ALA A 339 5.56 16.18 15.00
CA ALA A 339 5.64 16.70 16.36
C ALA A 339 4.58 16.07 17.28
N LEU A 340 3.34 15.91 16.79
CA LEU A 340 2.28 15.21 17.52
C LEU A 340 2.65 13.76 17.84
N LEU A 341 3.24 13.02 16.90
CA LEU A 341 3.69 11.64 17.13
C LEU A 341 4.80 11.56 18.19
N LYS A 342 5.76 12.49 18.18
CA LYS A 342 6.83 12.54 19.20
C LYS A 342 6.27 12.83 20.60
N GLY A 343 5.19 13.61 20.67
CA GLY A 343 4.51 13.98 21.91
C GLY A 343 3.62 12.88 22.50
N LEU A 344 3.43 11.75 21.80
CA LEU A 344 2.69 10.59 22.31
C LEU A 344 3.41 9.89 23.46
#